data_AF-A0A379VMW3-F1
#
_entry.id   AF-A0A379VMW3-F1
#
_cell.length_a   1.000
_cell.length_b   1.000
_cell.length_c   1.000
_cell.angle_alpha   90.00
_cell.angle_beta   90.00
_cell.angle_gamma   90.00
#
_symmetry.space_group_name_H-M   'P 1'
#
loop_
_entity.id
_entity.type
_entity.pdbx_description
1 polymer ?
#
loop_
_entity_poly.entity_id
_entity_poly.type
_entity_poly.pdbx_seq_one_letter_code
_entity_poly.pdbx_strand_id
1 'polypeptide(L)'
;MEPYVIDLLSEETGLEIIHRGNRYIHRDYGFIAAEIDAEAASGENIEIKTVSPFKAKEWGEVQTDAIPVHYTAQAMHGLMVTGKQVCVFGVLIGGDDFRIYRVERDEETIQAILEKEIAFWDRVINLNPPEATTVSDISLMFEKDAGSSIEADGKALALFNDLRDMKSRYKSLGEEIAVSEEKLKLYMQEHSILTLDGKTICTWKSQVSNRFDKKLFQVEHPELYEKFKTSTTSRVFRMK
;
A
#
# COMPACT_ATOMS: atom_id res chain seq x y z
N MET A 1 21.86 -11.03 -6.46
CA MET A 1 22.51 -9.80 -5.98
C MET A 1 22.83 -9.89 -4.50
N GLU A 2 21.90 -10.39 -3.67
CA GLU A 2 22.11 -10.48 -2.22
C GLU A 2 23.42 -11.18 -1.77
N PRO A 3 23.82 -12.37 -2.26
CA PRO A 3 25.12 -12.96 -1.88
C PRO A 3 26.32 -12.06 -2.15
N TYR A 4 26.30 -11.34 -3.28
CA TYR A 4 27.35 -10.40 -3.66
C TYR A 4 27.41 -9.19 -2.71
N VAL A 5 26.26 -8.67 -2.27
CA VAL A 5 26.24 -7.54 -1.33
C VAL A 5 26.67 -7.98 0.07
N ILE A 6 26.41 -9.23 0.47
CA ILE A 6 26.96 -9.81 1.70
C ILE A 6 28.48 -9.89 1.62
N ASP A 7 29.02 -10.36 0.49
CA ASP A 7 30.47 -10.46 0.29
C ASP A 7 31.11 -9.06 0.30
N LEU A 8 30.51 -8.08 -0.39
CA LEU A 8 30.94 -6.69 -0.37
C LEU A 8 30.91 -6.08 1.05
N LEU A 9 29.86 -6.36 1.83
CA LEU A 9 29.78 -5.92 3.22
C LEU A 9 30.92 -6.51 4.05
N SER A 10 31.21 -7.80 3.89
CA SER A 10 32.30 -8.50 4.57
C SER A 10 33.66 -7.88 4.21
N GLU A 11 33.90 -7.57 2.94
CA GLU A 11 35.12 -6.91 2.46
C GLU A 11 35.29 -5.49 3.03
N GLU A 12 34.24 -4.68 3.03
CA GLU A 12 34.28 -3.28 3.49
C GLU A 12 34.37 -3.14 5.02
N THR A 13 33.76 -4.06 5.77
CA THR A 13 33.70 -3.99 7.25
C THR A 13 34.70 -4.89 7.95
N GLY A 14 35.21 -5.91 7.27
CA GLY A 14 35.97 -7.00 7.88
C GLY A 14 35.13 -7.97 8.70
N LEU A 15 33.79 -7.90 8.66
CA LEU A 15 32.91 -8.84 9.36
C LEU A 15 33.05 -10.24 8.74
N GLU A 16 33.39 -11.22 9.56
CA GLU A 16 33.41 -12.63 9.14
C GLU A 16 31.99 -13.21 9.14
N ILE A 17 31.50 -13.64 7.99
CA ILE A 17 30.14 -14.19 7.83
C ILE A 17 30.14 -15.69 8.15
N ILE A 18 29.40 -16.09 9.18
CA ILE A 18 29.37 -17.49 9.67
C ILE A 18 28.10 -18.25 9.25
N HIS A 19 26.98 -17.56 9.01
CA HIS A 19 25.75 -18.16 8.52
C HIS A 19 25.03 -17.23 7.55
N ARG A 20 24.23 -17.79 6.62
CA ARG A 20 23.42 -17.05 5.64
C ARG A 20 22.02 -17.65 5.55
N GLY A 21 21.00 -16.80 5.48
CA GLY A 21 19.59 -17.19 5.27
C GLY A 21 19.01 -18.04 6.40
N ASN A 22 19.40 -17.77 7.66
CA ASN A 22 18.91 -18.52 8.80
C ASN A 22 17.57 -17.96 9.29
N ARG A 23 16.64 -18.88 9.60
CA ARG A 23 15.39 -18.57 10.29
C ARG A 23 15.50 -18.86 11.78
N TYR A 24 15.07 -17.89 12.58
CA TYR A 24 15.03 -17.95 14.04
C TYR A 24 13.59 -17.82 14.52
N ILE A 25 13.29 -18.44 15.66
CA ILE A 25 11.97 -18.40 16.30
C ILE A 25 12.16 -17.76 17.67
N HIS A 26 11.25 -16.87 18.05
CA HIS A 26 11.30 -16.21 19.36
C HIS A 26 11.20 -17.26 20.46
N ARG A 27 12.04 -17.11 21.50
CA ARG A 27 12.17 -18.09 22.59
C ARG A 27 10.83 -18.46 23.25
N ASP A 28 10.02 -17.45 23.54
CA ASP A 28 8.77 -17.61 24.30
C ASP A 28 7.49 -17.59 23.44
N TYR A 29 7.59 -17.18 22.17
CA TYR A 29 6.42 -16.96 21.29
C TYR A 29 6.64 -17.64 19.93
N GLY A 30 6.19 -18.89 19.79
CA GLY A 30 6.46 -19.71 18.60
C GLY A 30 5.87 -19.18 17.28
N PHE A 31 4.96 -18.21 17.32
CA PHE A 31 4.39 -17.53 16.15
C PHE A 31 5.23 -16.34 15.68
N ILE A 32 6.20 -15.89 16.49
CA ILE A 32 7.12 -14.79 16.17
C ILE A 32 8.41 -15.41 15.64
N ALA A 33 8.79 -15.03 14.43
CA ALA A 33 9.99 -15.52 13.77
C ALA A 33 10.64 -14.41 12.92
N ALA A 34 11.93 -14.54 12.68
CA ALA A 34 12.71 -13.67 11.82
C ALA A 34 13.63 -14.51 10.93
N GLU A 35 13.81 -14.09 9.69
CA GLU A 35 14.78 -14.65 8.75
C GLU A 35 15.77 -13.53 8.43
N ILE A 36 17.02 -13.70 8.86
CA ILE A 36 18.08 -12.72 8.63
C ILE A 36 18.94 -13.18 7.46
N ASP A 37 19.43 -12.23 6.67
CA ASP A 37 20.20 -12.53 5.46
C ASP A 37 21.55 -13.18 5.81
N ALA A 38 22.19 -12.72 6.89
CA ALA A 38 23.41 -13.33 7.40
C ALA A 38 23.67 -13.07 8.90
N GLU A 39 24.65 -13.79 9.43
CA GLU A 39 25.18 -13.61 10.79
C GLU A 39 26.69 -13.45 10.75
N ALA A 40 27.19 -12.44 11.46
CA ALA A 40 28.62 -12.23 11.65
C ALA A 40 29.15 -13.05 12.83
N ALA A 41 30.41 -13.48 12.78
CA ALA A 41 31.10 -14.16 13.88
C ALA A 41 31.14 -13.34 15.17
N SER A 42 31.14 -12.01 15.05
CA SER A 42 31.09 -11.04 16.13
C SER A 42 29.69 -10.88 16.76
N GLY A 43 28.66 -11.54 16.22
CA GLY A 43 27.33 -11.59 16.80
C GLY A 43 26.36 -10.53 16.31
N GLU A 44 26.60 -9.90 15.15
CA GLU A 44 25.62 -9.05 14.49
C GLU A 44 24.61 -9.85 13.64
N ASN A 45 23.38 -9.33 13.57
CA ASN A 45 22.46 -9.64 12.47
C ASN A 45 22.90 -8.84 11.23
N ILE A 46 22.76 -9.42 10.05
CA ILE A 46 23.03 -8.74 8.78
C ILE A 46 21.78 -8.77 7.91
N GLU A 47 21.45 -7.60 7.36
CA GLU A 47 20.33 -7.37 6.45
C GLU A 47 20.84 -6.66 5.18
N ILE A 48 20.41 -7.13 4.03
CA ILE A 48 20.82 -6.62 2.72
C ILE A 48 19.61 -6.00 2.03
N LYS A 49 19.80 -4.82 1.44
CA LYS A 49 18.75 -4.15 0.65
C LYS A 49 19.30 -3.63 -0.67
N THR A 50 18.62 -3.95 -1.75
CA THR A 50 18.87 -3.33 -3.06
C THR A 50 17.80 -2.29 -3.33
N VAL A 51 18.21 -1.04 -3.48
CA VAL A 51 17.31 0.11 -3.44
C VAL A 51 17.33 0.87 -4.78
N SER A 52 16.14 1.25 -5.23
CA SER A 52 15.99 2.13 -6.39
C SER A 52 16.66 3.49 -6.15
N PRO A 53 17.38 4.07 -7.13
CA PRO A 53 18.06 5.36 -6.96
C PRO A 53 17.08 6.50 -6.60
N PHE A 54 15.80 6.38 -6.97
CA PHE A 54 14.77 7.36 -6.61
C PHE A 54 14.47 7.43 -5.11
N LYS A 55 14.86 6.41 -4.34
CA LYS A 55 14.68 6.33 -2.88
C LYS A 55 15.96 6.66 -2.10
N ALA A 56 17.05 7.04 -2.77
CA ALA A 56 18.33 7.32 -2.11
C ALA A 56 18.24 8.36 -0.99
N LYS A 57 17.37 9.37 -1.16
CA LYS A 57 17.13 10.44 -0.19
C LYS A 57 16.44 9.99 1.11
N GLU A 58 15.88 8.78 1.15
CA GLU A 58 15.26 8.21 2.35
C GLU A 58 16.31 7.60 3.29
N TRP A 59 17.56 7.49 2.83
CA TRP A 59 18.69 6.97 3.58
C TRP A 59 19.62 8.12 3.97
N GLY A 60 19.76 8.32 5.28
CA GLY A 60 20.53 9.40 5.87
C GLY A 60 22.01 9.07 6.00
N GLU A 61 22.59 9.50 7.12
CA GLU A 61 24.02 9.41 7.39
C GLU A 61 24.49 7.95 7.47
N VAL A 62 25.53 7.62 6.71
CA VAL A 62 26.13 6.28 6.67
C VAL A 62 26.74 5.95 8.04
N GLN A 63 26.75 4.67 8.42
CA GLN A 63 27.18 4.16 9.73
C GLN A 63 26.26 4.55 10.90
N THR A 64 25.09 5.13 10.64
CA THR A 64 24.07 5.44 11.67
C THR A 64 22.81 4.57 11.48
N ASP A 65 21.81 4.78 12.33
CA ASP A 65 20.47 4.19 12.24
C ASP A 65 19.50 5.04 11.39
N ALA A 66 20.01 6.05 10.67
CA ALA A 66 19.23 6.95 9.81
C ALA A 66 18.74 6.25 8.52
N ILE A 67 17.96 5.19 8.69
CA ILE A 67 17.36 4.37 7.65
C ILE A 67 15.83 4.54 7.66
N PRO A 68 15.12 4.17 6.59
CA PRO A 68 13.66 4.19 6.59
C PRO A 68 13.06 3.41 7.77
N VAL A 69 12.07 4.00 8.45
CA VAL A 69 11.50 3.48 9.72
C VAL A 69 11.03 2.03 9.67
N HIS A 70 10.57 1.55 8.51
CA HIS A 70 10.14 0.16 8.34
C HIS A 70 11.33 -0.82 8.38
N TYR A 71 12.52 -0.40 7.94
CA TYR A 71 13.74 -1.20 8.11
C TYR A 71 14.27 -1.15 9.54
N THR A 72 14.14 -0.01 10.23
CA THR A 72 14.43 0.05 11.67
C THR A 72 13.52 -0.91 12.45
N ALA A 73 12.22 -0.93 12.15
CA ALA A 73 11.28 -1.88 12.75
C ALA A 73 11.65 -3.35 12.43
N GLN A 74 12.03 -3.65 11.18
CA GLN A 74 12.53 -4.97 10.79
C GLN A 74 13.79 -5.36 11.59
N ALA A 75 14.74 -4.43 11.75
CA ALA A 75 15.96 -4.66 12.51
C ALA A 75 15.65 -4.97 13.98
N MET A 76 14.81 -4.14 14.63
CA MET A 76 14.39 -4.33 16.02
C MET A 76 13.69 -5.68 16.20
N HIS A 77 12.81 -6.05 15.27
CA HIS A 77 12.18 -7.38 15.26
C HIS A 77 13.20 -8.52 15.15
N GLY A 78 14.14 -8.42 14.21
CA GLY A 78 15.22 -9.40 14.07
C GLY A 78 16.07 -9.53 15.33
N LEU A 79 16.42 -8.41 15.96
CA LEU A 79 17.19 -8.39 17.22
C LEU A 79 16.39 -8.96 18.39
N MET A 80 15.08 -8.68 18.48
CA MET A 80 14.18 -9.28 19.45
C MET A 80 14.19 -10.81 19.34
N VAL A 81 14.06 -11.35 18.12
CA VAL A 81 14.00 -12.80 17.87
C VAL A 81 15.36 -13.48 18.10
N THR A 82 16.46 -12.90 17.62
CA THR A 82 17.78 -13.53 17.71
C THR A 82 18.48 -13.29 19.06
N GLY A 83 18.01 -12.31 19.84
CA GLY A 83 18.66 -11.88 21.10
C GLY A 83 19.96 -11.11 20.90
N LYS A 84 20.30 -10.75 19.65
CA LYS A 84 21.53 -10.02 19.33
C LYS A 84 21.37 -8.52 19.62
N GLN A 85 22.51 -7.82 19.69
CA GLN A 85 22.57 -6.41 20.12
C GLN A 85 22.60 -5.42 18.95
N VAL A 86 23.04 -5.85 17.76
CA VAL A 86 23.19 -4.96 16.62
C VAL A 86 22.78 -5.66 15.32
N CYS A 87 22.12 -4.90 14.45
CA CYS A 87 21.85 -5.25 13.07
C CYS A 87 22.65 -4.32 12.14
N VAL A 88 23.40 -4.89 11.20
CA VAL A 88 24.14 -4.15 10.17
C VAL A 88 23.42 -4.30 8.85
N PHE A 89 23.13 -3.17 8.20
CA PHE A 89 22.55 -3.14 6.87
C PHE A 89 23.61 -2.89 5.81
N GLY A 90 23.71 -3.79 4.81
CA GLY A 90 24.41 -3.55 3.56
C GLY A 90 23.42 -3.12 2.48
N VAL A 91 23.52 -1.89 2.01
CA VAL A 91 22.52 -1.27 1.12
C VAL A 91 23.18 -0.90 -0.20
N LEU A 92 22.72 -1.51 -1.29
CA LEU A 92 23.17 -1.17 -2.64
C LEU A 92 22.10 -0.34 -3.35
N ILE A 93 22.36 0.95 -3.52
CA ILE A 93 21.48 1.92 -4.15
C ILE A 93 21.88 2.08 -5.61
N GLY A 94 20.93 2.02 -6.55
CA GLY A 94 21.22 2.25 -7.97
C GLY A 94 22.09 1.19 -8.67
N GLY A 95 22.65 0.23 -7.91
CA GLY A 95 23.52 -0.84 -8.41
C GLY A 95 25.01 -0.61 -8.17
N ASP A 96 25.41 0.59 -7.76
CA ASP A 96 26.82 1.01 -7.61
C ASP A 96 27.12 1.85 -6.35
N ASP A 97 26.11 2.42 -5.69
CA ASP A 97 26.26 3.18 -4.44
C ASP A 97 26.03 2.24 -3.24
N PHE A 98 27.11 1.70 -2.69
CA PHE A 98 27.07 0.83 -1.51
C PHE A 98 27.22 1.63 -0.22
N ARG A 99 26.29 1.42 0.71
CA ARG A 99 26.24 2.11 2.00
C ARG A 99 25.98 1.11 3.12
N ILE A 100 26.55 1.41 4.28
CA ILE A 100 26.44 0.58 5.48
C ILE A 100 25.72 1.38 6.56
N TYR A 101 24.76 0.75 7.22
CA TYR A 101 24.02 1.34 8.34
C TYR A 101 24.05 0.39 9.53
N ARG A 102 23.97 0.94 10.75
CA ARG A 102 24.06 0.17 11.98
C ARG A 102 22.90 0.55 12.88
N VAL A 103 22.08 -0.44 13.22
CA VAL A 103 20.94 -0.27 14.14
C VAL A 103 21.27 -1.02 15.42
N GLU A 104 21.36 -0.28 16.52
CA GLU A 104 21.53 -0.84 17.85
C GLU A 104 20.19 -1.24 18.45
N ARG A 105 20.22 -2.26 19.29
CA ARG A 105 19.05 -2.76 19.99
C ARG A 105 18.47 -1.67 20.91
N ASP A 106 17.19 -1.37 20.72
CA ASP A 106 16.41 -0.51 21.60
C ASP A 106 15.28 -1.31 22.26
N GLU A 107 15.40 -1.56 23.56
CA GLU A 107 14.45 -2.41 24.29
C GLU A 107 13.06 -1.78 24.39
N GLU A 108 12.96 -0.45 24.43
CA GLU A 108 11.66 0.23 24.48
C GLU A 108 10.88 -0.01 23.19
N THR A 109 11.52 0.18 22.04
CA THR A 109 10.94 -0.09 20.71
C THR A 109 10.63 -1.57 20.53
N ILE A 110 11.53 -2.46 20.94
CA ILE A 110 11.30 -3.92 20.88
C ILE A 110 10.08 -4.32 21.70
N GLN A 111 9.97 -3.84 22.93
CA GLN A 111 8.83 -4.15 23.79
C GLN A 111 7.51 -3.62 23.19
N ALA A 112 7.53 -2.41 22.62
CA ALA A 112 6.37 -1.84 21.93
C ALA A 112 5.96 -2.63 20.66
N ILE A 113 6.93 -3.18 19.92
CA ILE A 113 6.66 -4.08 18.77
C ILE A 113 6.06 -5.38 19.28
N LEU A 114 6.69 -6.02 20.27
CA LEU A 114 6.25 -7.30 20.82
C LEU A 114 4.80 -7.26 21.33
N GLU A 115 4.43 -6.21 22.07
CA GLU A 115 3.06 -6.02 22.57
C GLU A 115 2.04 -5.94 21.43
N LYS A 116 2.37 -5.25 20.34
CA LYS A 116 1.52 -5.16 19.16
C LYS A 116 1.42 -6.48 18.40
N GLU A 117 2.52 -7.22 18.28
CA GLU A 117 2.51 -8.54 17.63
C GLU A 117 1.69 -9.56 18.41
N ILE A 118 1.80 -9.57 19.75
CA ILE A 118 0.97 -10.43 20.61
C ILE A 118 -0.51 -10.06 20.47
N ALA A 119 -0.85 -8.77 20.56
CA ALA A 119 -2.23 -8.31 20.41
C ALA A 119 -2.80 -8.59 19.02
N PHE A 120 -1.98 -8.47 17.97
CA PHE A 120 -2.35 -8.85 16.61
C PHE A 120 -2.59 -10.35 16.50
N TRP A 121 -1.69 -11.18 17.02
CA TRP A 121 -1.82 -12.63 16.95
C TRP A 121 -3.03 -13.14 17.73
N ASP A 122 -3.33 -12.56 18.90
CA ASP A 122 -4.55 -12.87 19.66
C ASP A 122 -5.82 -12.62 18.82
N ARG A 123 -5.86 -11.53 18.06
CA ARG A 123 -6.97 -11.24 17.14
C ARG A 123 -7.08 -12.29 16.03
N VAL A 124 -5.96 -12.73 15.48
CA VAL A 124 -5.92 -13.75 14.42
C VAL A 124 -6.46 -15.08 14.93
N ILE A 125 -5.98 -15.57 16.07
CA ILE A 125 -6.42 -16.87 16.63
C ILE A 125 -7.89 -16.85 17.06
N ASN A 126 -8.40 -15.70 17.51
CA ASN A 126 -9.79 -15.53 17.92
C ASN A 126 -10.72 -15.10 16.77
N LEU A 127 -10.22 -14.98 15.54
CA LEU A 127 -10.97 -14.50 14.37
C LEU A 127 -11.69 -13.16 14.65
N ASN A 128 -11.00 -12.26 15.35
CA ASN A 128 -11.51 -10.95 15.79
C ASN A 128 -10.89 -9.83 14.94
N PRO A 129 -11.42 -9.53 13.75
CA PRO A 129 -10.87 -8.50 12.88
C PRO A 129 -10.92 -7.12 13.56
N PRO A 130 -10.01 -6.20 13.19
CA PRO A 130 -10.12 -4.81 13.62
C PRO A 130 -11.42 -4.18 13.08
N GLU A 131 -11.84 -3.06 13.68
CA GLU A 131 -13.00 -2.32 13.21
C GLU A 131 -12.78 -1.79 11.78
N ALA A 132 -13.81 -1.90 10.93
CA ALA A 132 -13.77 -1.30 9.61
C ALA A 132 -13.77 0.22 9.71
N THR A 133 -12.75 0.85 9.12
CA THR A 133 -12.62 2.32 9.08
C THR A 133 -12.84 2.88 7.68
N THR A 134 -12.73 2.04 6.66
CA THR A 134 -12.86 2.40 5.25
C THR A 134 -13.86 1.53 4.50
N VAL A 135 -14.34 2.00 3.35
CA VAL A 135 -15.20 1.21 2.46
C VAL A 135 -14.48 -0.05 1.96
N SER A 136 -13.15 0.00 1.79
CA SER A 136 -12.35 -1.17 1.47
C SER A 136 -12.39 -2.23 2.58
N ASP A 137 -12.30 -1.82 3.84
CA ASP A 137 -12.39 -2.75 4.98
C ASP A 137 -13.76 -3.43 5.00
N ILE A 138 -14.83 -2.64 4.83
CA ILE A 138 -16.21 -3.16 4.75
C ILE A 138 -16.33 -4.17 3.59
N SER A 139 -15.72 -3.87 2.45
CA SER A 139 -15.75 -4.75 1.27
C SER A 139 -15.00 -6.07 1.50
N LEU A 140 -13.88 -6.03 2.23
CA LEU A 140 -13.13 -7.24 2.61
C LEU A 140 -13.87 -8.06 3.68
N MET A 141 -14.45 -7.40 4.68
CA MET A 141 -15.23 -8.06 5.74
C MET A 141 -16.50 -8.71 5.21
N PHE A 142 -17.13 -8.11 4.20
CA PHE A 142 -18.44 -8.52 3.68
C PHE A 142 -18.44 -8.79 2.17
N GLU A 143 -17.38 -9.46 1.69
CA GLU A 143 -17.11 -9.72 0.26
C GLU A 143 -18.28 -10.40 -0.47
N LYS A 144 -18.93 -11.36 0.21
CA LYS A 144 -20.07 -12.12 -0.31
C LYS A 144 -21.32 -11.78 0.48
N ASP A 145 -22.46 -11.75 -0.20
CA ASP A 145 -23.75 -11.70 0.50
C ASP A 145 -24.13 -13.08 1.04
N ALA A 146 -24.92 -13.10 2.11
CA ALA A 146 -25.40 -14.33 2.73
C ALA A 146 -26.73 -14.84 2.10
N GLY A 147 -27.24 -14.19 1.04
CA GLY A 147 -28.54 -14.51 0.45
C GLY A 147 -29.76 -14.22 1.33
N SER A 148 -29.57 -13.59 2.50
CA SER A 148 -30.64 -13.29 3.47
C SER A 148 -30.96 -11.79 3.52
N SER A 149 -32.15 -11.46 4.06
CA SER A 149 -32.55 -10.09 4.37
C SER A 149 -32.59 -9.84 5.88
N ILE A 150 -32.39 -8.58 6.27
CA ILE A 150 -32.59 -8.08 7.63
C ILE A 150 -33.54 -6.88 7.57
N GLU A 151 -34.30 -6.67 8.63
CA GLU A 151 -35.17 -5.50 8.75
C GLU A 151 -34.38 -4.28 9.23
N ALA A 152 -34.69 -3.11 8.68
CA ALA A 152 -34.05 -1.86 9.08
C ALA A 152 -34.56 -1.42 10.46
N ASP A 153 -33.64 -1.08 11.37
CA ASP A 153 -33.98 -0.37 12.59
C ASP A 153 -34.10 1.14 12.34
N GLY A 154 -34.43 1.90 13.40
CA GLY A 154 -34.57 3.36 13.30
C GLY A 154 -33.29 4.08 12.87
N LYS A 155 -32.11 3.55 13.21
CA LYS A 155 -30.82 4.14 12.83
C LYS A 155 -30.53 3.90 11.35
N ALA A 156 -30.72 2.68 10.88
CA ALA A 156 -30.58 2.31 9.47
C ALA A 156 -31.56 3.10 8.58
N LEU A 157 -32.80 3.28 9.04
CA LEU A 157 -33.80 4.06 8.31
C LEU A 157 -33.44 5.55 8.23
N ALA A 158 -32.93 6.14 9.32
CA ALA A 158 -32.45 7.52 9.31
C ALA A 158 -31.30 7.70 8.29
N LEU A 159 -30.28 6.85 8.36
CA LEU A 159 -29.16 6.86 7.41
C LEU A 159 -29.61 6.67 5.96
N PHE A 160 -30.58 5.79 5.71
CA PHE A 160 -31.14 5.58 4.37
C PHE A 160 -31.79 6.85 3.83
N ASN A 161 -32.61 7.53 4.64
CA ASN A 161 -33.29 8.76 4.24
C ASN A 161 -32.29 9.90 3.98
N ASP A 162 -31.32 10.09 4.88
CA ASP A 162 -30.27 11.10 4.70
C ASP A 162 -29.50 10.86 3.39
N LEU A 163 -29.12 9.61 3.11
CA LEU A 163 -28.43 9.24 1.88
C LEU A 163 -29.28 9.49 0.64
N ARG A 164 -30.58 9.20 0.70
CA ARG A 164 -31.50 9.44 -0.40
C ARG A 164 -31.60 10.94 -0.71
N ASP A 165 -31.75 11.75 0.32
CA ASP A 165 -31.89 13.20 0.19
C ASP A 165 -30.60 13.83 -0.35
N MET A 166 -29.43 13.38 0.15
CA MET A 166 -28.13 13.78 -0.39
C MET A 166 -27.97 13.42 -1.86
N LYS A 167 -28.36 12.21 -2.29
CA LYS A 167 -28.32 11.82 -3.71
C LYS A 167 -29.25 12.65 -4.57
N SER A 168 -30.43 13.00 -4.08
CA SER A 168 -31.36 13.88 -4.78
C SER A 168 -30.74 15.27 -4.98
N ARG A 169 -30.17 15.86 -3.93
CA ARG A 169 -29.49 17.15 -4.00
C ARG A 169 -28.29 17.14 -4.94
N TYR A 170 -27.49 16.07 -4.90
CA TYR A 170 -26.36 15.89 -5.81
C TYR A 170 -26.80 15.88 -7.27
N LYS A 171 -27.90 15.17 -7.57
CA LYS A 171 -28.48 15.13 -8.91
C LYS A 171 -28.92 16.53 -9.38
N SER A 172 -29.69 17.24 -8.55
CA SER A 172 -30.17 18.59 -8.88
C SER A 172 -29.02 19.57 -9.08
N LEU A 173 -27.99 19.53 -8.23
CA LEU A 173 -26.82 20.37 -8.39
C LEU A 173 -26.06 20.04 -9.68
N GLY A 174 -25.97 18.76 -10.05
CA GLY A 174 -25.39 18.34 -11.33
C GLY A 174 -26.16 18.91 -12.54
N GLU A 175 -27.48 18.96 -12.47
CA GLU A 175 -28.34 19.58 -13.49
C GLU A 175 -28.10 21.11 -13.57
N GLU A 176 -27.99 21.80 -12.43
CA GLU A 176 -27.69 23.24 -12.37
C GLU A 176 -26.28 23.58 -12.91
N ILE A 177 -25.29 22.74 -12.61
CA ILE A 177 -23.94 22.84 -13.17
C ILE A 177 -23.99 22.70 -14.69
N ALA A 178 -24.68 21.68 -15.21
CA ALA A 178 -24.81 21.45 -16.64
C ALA A 178 -25.43 22.66 -17.36
N VAL A 179 -26.50 23.24 -16.82
CA VAL A 179 -27.13 24.47 -17.36
C VAL A 179 -26.14 25.65 -17.37
N SER A 180 -25.30 25.78 -16.35
CA SER A 180 -24.29 26.84 -16.27
C SER A 180 -23.15 26.63 -17.27
N GLU A 181 -22.70 25.39 -17.45
CA GLU A 181 -21.72 25.04 -18.48
C GLU A 181 -22.25 25.29 -19.89
N GLU A 182 -23.52 24.96 -20.17
CA GLU A 182 -24.17 25.22 -21.46
C GLU A 182 -24.16 26.71 -21.79
N LYS A 183 -24.49 27.58 -20.82
CA LYS A 183 -24.43 29.03 -21.00
C LYS A 183 -23.02 29.51 -21.32
N LEU A 184 -21.99 28.95 -20.68
CA LEU A 184 -20.59 29.29 -20.99
C LEU A 184 -20.16 28.78 -22.36
N LYS A 185 -20.54 27.55 -22.74
CA LYS A 185 -20.25 26.99 -24.07
C LYS A 185 -20.92 27.81 -25.18
N LEU A 186 -22.16 28.25 -24.97
CA LEU A 186 -22.87 29.16 -25.88
C LEU A 186 -22.17 30.52 -25.99
N TYR A 187 -21.60 31.03 -24.91
CA TYR A 187 -20.79 32.25 -24.92
C TYR A 187 -19.45 32.06 -25.66
N MET A 188 -18.78 30.93 -25.44
CA MET A 188 -17.48 30.61 -26.05
C MET A 188 -17.58 30.29 -27.55
N GLN A 189 -18.69 29.72 -28.01
CA GLN A 189 -18.91 29.34 -29.41
C GLN A 189 -17.74 28.49 -29.96
N GLU A 190 -17.08 28.93 -31.03
CA GLU A 190 -15.95 28.25 -31.67
C GLU A 190 -14.62 28.48 -30.92
N HIS A 191 -14.59 29.37 -29.93
CA HIS A 191 -13.38 29.68 -29.17
C HIS A 191 -13.11 28.63 -28.11
N SER A 192 -11.85 28.20 -28.04
CA SER A 192 -11.45 27.12 -27.15
C SER A 192 -10.92 27.57 -25.78
N ILE A 193 -10.74 28.88 -25.57
CA ILE A 193 -10.18 29.46 -24.35
C ILE A 193 -10.97 30.71 -23.99
N LEU A 194 -11.44 30.79 -22.74
CA LEU A 194 -12.03 31.98 -22.15
C LEU A 194 -11.03 32.60 -21.16
N THR A 195 -10.82 33.91 -21.24
CA THR A 195 -9.89 34.65 -20.38
C THR A 195 -10.56 35.81 -19.65
N LEU A 196 -10.03 36.15 -18.48
CA LEU A 196 -10.34 37.37 -17.71
C LEU A 196 -9.01 38.00 -17.30
N ASP A 197 -8.80 39.28 -17.62
CA ASP A 197 -7.55 40.01 -17.36
C ASP A 197 -6.28 39.29 -17.84
N GLY A 198 -6.37 38.66 -19.02
CA GLY A 198 -5.27 37.91 -19.63
C GLY A 198 -5.00 36.54 -18.98
N LYS A 199 -5.74 36.15 -17.94
CA LYS A 199 -5.65 34.82 -17.31
C LYS A 199 -6.73 33.90 -17.85
N THR A 200 -6.36 32.66 -18.16
CA THR A 200 -7.33 31.64 -18.59
C THR A 200 -8.25 31.26 -17.42
N ILE A 201 -9.55 31.30 -17.66
CA ILE A 201 -10.57 30.90 -16.66
C ILE A 201 -11.29 29.60 -17.04
N CYS A 202 -11.43 29.28 -18.33
CA CYS A 202 -11.85 27.94 -18.76
C CYS A 202 -11.39 27.62 -20.20
N THR A 203 -11.35 26.33 -20.53
CA THR A 203 -11.02 25.84 -21.87
C THR A 203 -12.02 24.81 -22.34
N TRP A 204 -12.41 24.88 -23.62
CA TRP A 204 -13.28 23.93 -24.27
C TRP A 204 -12.68 23.56 -25.64
N LYS A 205 -11.92 22.46 -25.69
CA LYS A 205 -11.15 22.06 -26.88
C LYS A 205 -11.71 20.77 -27.45
N SER A 206 -11.74 20.67 -28.78
CA SER A 206 -12.01 19.41 -29.47
C SER A 206 -10.94 18.37 -29.13
N GLN A 207 -11.37 17.14 -28.84
CA GLN A 207 -10.48 16.01 -28.56
C GLN A 207 -10.95 14.79 -29.33
N VAL A 208 -9.99 14.03 -29.87
CA VAL A 208 -10.25 12.74 -30.52
C VAL A 208 -9.96 11.63 -29.50
N SER A 209 -10.95 10.80 -29.21
CA SER A 209 -10.77 9.61 -28.38
C SER A 209 -11.05 8.36 -29.19
N ASN A 210 -10.10 7.45 -29.24
CA ASN A 210 -10.30 6.12 -29.81
C ASN A 210 -10.78 5.19 -28.70
N ARG A 211 -11.89 4.49 -28.92
CA ARG A 211 -12.42 3.47 -28.00
C ARG A 211 -12.55 2.16 -28.75
N PHE A 212 -12.21 1.08 -28.05
CA PHE A 212 -12.43 -0.26 -28.57
C PHE A 212 -13.93 -0.57 -28.60
N ASP A 213 -14.46 -0.93 -29.78
CA ASP A 213 -15.85 -1.36 -29.89
C ASP A 213 -15.99 -2.81 -29.44
N LYS A 214 -16.19 -2.98 -28.13
CA LYS A 214 -16.37 -4.29 -27.51
C LYS A 214 -17.54 -5.08 -28.12
N LYS A 215 -18.63 -4.40 -28.50
CA LYS A 215 -19.83 -5.08 -29.02
C LYS A 215 -19.58 -5.59 -30.43
N LEU A 216 -19.01 -4.75 -31.29
CA LEU A 216 -18.65 -5.16 -32.65
C LEU A 216 -17.61 -6.28 -32.62
N PHE A 217 -16.57 -6.14 -31.79
CA PHE A 217 -15.55 -7.19 -31.64
C PHE A 217 -16.12 -8.52 -31.13
N GLN A 218 -17.08 -8.48 -30.20
CA GLN A 218 -17.75 -9.70 -29.73
C GLN A 218 -18.55 -10.38 -30.85
N VAL A 219 -19.17 -9.61 -31.75
CA VAL A 219 -19.93 -10.13 -32.89
C VAL A 219 -19.01 -10.68 -33.99
N GLU A 220 -17.95 -9.96 -34.34
CA GLU A 220 -17.04 -10.34 -35.43
C GLU A 220 -16.00 -11.39 -35.01
N HIS A 221 -15.60 -11.40 -33.74
CA HIS A 221 -14.56 -12.26 -33.20
C HIS A 221 -14.97 -12.93 -31.86
N PRO A 222 -16.04 -13.74 -31.84
CA PRO A 222 -16.59 -14.32 -30.62
C PRO A 222 -15.60 -15.23 -29.87
N GLU A 223 -14.80 -16.02 -30.59
CA GLU A 223 -13.80 -16.91 -29.97
C GLU A 223 -12.69 -16.14 -29.26
N LEU A 224 -12.20 -15.05 -29.87
CA LEU A 224 -11.21 -14.18 -29.25
C LEU A 224 -11.81 -13.43 -28.06
N TYR A 225 -13.05 -12.95 -28.20
CA TYR A 225 -13.75 -12.30 -27.10
C TYR A 225 -13.82 -13.20 -25.86
N GLU A 226 -14.27 -14.45 -26.01
CA GLU A 226 -14.35 -15.38 -24.88
C GLU A 226 -12.96 -15.77 -24.35
N LYS A 227 -11.94 -15.91 -25.22
CA LYS A 227 -10.55 -16.17 -24.79
C LYS A 227 -9.99 -15.09 -23.85
N PHE A 228 -10.39 -13.83 -24.04
CA PHE A 228 -9.88 -12.69 -23.26
C PHE A 228 -10.86 -12.18 -22.20
N LYS A 229 -11.98 -12.88 -21.99
CA LYS A 229 -12.98 -12.51 -21.00
C LYS A 229 -12.54 -12.97 -19.61
N THR A 230 -12.44 -12.02 -18.69
CA THR A 230 -12.20 -12.30 -17.27
C THR A 230 -13.43 -11.96 -16.45
N SER A 231 -13.71 -12.76 -15.42
CA SER A 231 -14.79 -12.51 -14.47
C SER A 231 -14.20 -12.02 -13.15
N THR A 232 -14.76 -10.93 -12.63
CA THR A 232 -14.53 -10.49 -11.25
C THR A 232 -15.86 -10.43 -10.53
N THR A 233 -15.85 -10.80 -9.25
CA THR A 233 -17.03 -10.71 -8.38
C THR A 233 -16.91 -9.45 -7.54
N SER A 234 -18.00 -8.71 -7.41
CA SER A 234 -18.09 -7.59 -6.48
C SER A 234 -19.49 -7.48 -5.91
N ARG A 235 -19.58 -7.10 -4.63
CA ARG A 235 -20.85 -6.82 -3.96
C ARG A 235 -21.21 -5.36 -4.19
N VAL A 236 -22.30 -5.13 -4.94
CA VAL A 236 -22.67 -3.78 -5.38
C VAL A 236 -23.74 -3.19 -4.47
N PHE A 237 -23.44 -2.05 -3.84
CA PHE A 237 -24.42 -1.29 -3.09
C PHE A 237 -25.36 -0.53 -4.03
N ARG A 238 -26.68 -0.78 -3.94
CA ARG A 238 -27.72 -0.10 -4.72
C ARG A 238 -28.87 0.30 -3.82
N MET A 239 -29.30 1.55 -3.95
CA MET A 239 -30.56 2.00 -3.36
C MET A 239 -31.71 1.69 -4.32
N LYS A 240 -32.88 1.36 -3.76
CA LYS A 240 -34.12 1.13 -4.49
C LYS A 240 -35.01 2.37 -4.42
#